data_AF-A0A0F9MXA2-F1
#
_entry.id   AF-A0A0F9MXA2-F1
#
_cell.length_a   1.000
_cell.length_b   1.000
_cell.length_c   1.000
_cell.angle_alpha   90.00
_cell.angle_beta   90.00
_cell.angle_gamma   90.00
#
_symmetry.space_group_name_H-M   'P 1'
#
loop_
_entity.id
_entity.type
_entity.pdbx_description
1 polymer ?
#
loop_
_entity_poly.entity_id
_entity_poly.type
_entity_poly.pdbx_seq_one_letter_code
_entity_poly.pdbx_strand_id
1 'polypeptide(L)'
;MANKISTSRRKSDGRGGWNTGLSKETDSRVAASAKKISQAMRKIKLSGGGWNKGLTKETDYRVRKNGESLLGHPVSEKTKDKISKRRRDHLTKDPNGCRCGPHLRETGQRQTQIERILREVLLSEFPEVVSEKRFGFYRVDAYLPPPYHLAFEADGSYWHALHEQENPGCYQRRDNYLMKHFALPVIRLTEDELRMVENVSG
;
A
#
# COMPACT_ATOMS: atom_id res chain seq x y z
N MET A 1 13.37 15.65 -30.18
CA MET A 1 12.67 15.99 -28.92
C MET A 1 13.52 15.48 -27.76
N ALA A 2 14.10 16.38 -26.95
CA ALA A 2 15.00 16.03 -25.85
C ALA A 2 14.21 15.85 -24.54
N ASN A 3 14.35 14.69 -23.90
CA ASN A 3 13.70 14.39 -22.62
C ASN A 3 14.30 15.24 -21.50
N LYS A 4 13.48 16.11 -20.90
CA LYS A 4 13.82 16.86 -19.68
C LYS A 4 13.82 15.90 -18.49
N ILE A 5 15.00 15.57 -17.98
CA ILE A 5 15.18 14.78 -16.75
C ILE A 5 14.96 15.71 -15.54
N SER A 6 14.17 15.24 -14.55
CA SER A 6 13.71 16.01 -13.39
C SER A 6 14.85 16.49 -12.48
N THR A 7 14.80 17.76 -12.09
CA THR A 7 15.84 18.51 -11.35
C THR A 7 15.77 18.41 -9.83
N SER A 8 15.08 17.43 -9.24
CA SER A 8 14.99 17.31 -7.78
C SER A 8 16.24 16.63 -7.17
N ARG A 9 17.36 17.36 -7.07
CA ARG A 9 18.49 16.97 -6.21
C ARG A 9 18.77 18.03 -5.15
N ARG A 10 19.01 17.53 -3.93
CA ARG A 10 19.36 18.26 -2.72
C ARG A 10 20.34 19.40 -3.00
N LYS A 11 20.09 20.57 -2.41
CA LYS A 11 21.01 21.71 -2.38
C LYS A 11 22.35 21.24 -1.78
N SER A 12 23.30 20.89 -2.63
CA SER A 12 24.70 20.85 -2.23
C SER A 12 25.13 22.30 -1.98
N ASP A 13 26.00 22.43 -1.00
CA ASP A 13 26.76 23.55 -0.43
C ASP A 13 27.49 24.46 -1.44
N GLY A 14 26.87 24.76 -2.59
CA GLY A 14 27.37 25.68 -3.62
C GLY A 14 28.54 25.14 -4.45
N ARG A 15 29.17 24.05 -4.03
CA ARG A 15 30.24 23.39 -4.81
C ARG A 15 29.61 22.41 -5.79
N GLY A 16 29.28 22.90 -6.98
CA GLY A 16 28.91 22.04 -8.10
C GLY A 16 29.97 20.96 -8.30
N GLY A 17 29.55 19.72 -8.50
CA GLY A 17 30.48 18.64 -8.83
C GLY A 17 31.29 19.03 -10.08
N TRP A 18 32.57 18.65 -10.14
CA TRP A 18 33.48 19.01 -11.23
C TRP A 18 32.98 18.62 -12.64
N ASN A 19 31.97 17.75 -12.71
CA ASN A 19 31.32 17.28 -13.94
C ASN A 19 29.93 17.89 -14.20
N THR A 20 29.54 18.93 -13.47
CA THR A 20 28.23 19.59 -13.65
C THR A 20 28.16 20.20 -15.06
N GLY A 21 27.19 19.75 -15.86
CA GLY A 21 27.03 20.19 -17.26
C GLY A 21 27.84 19.41 -18.30
N LEU A 22 28.63 18.41 -17.90
CA LEU A 22 29.40 17.56 -18.81
C LEU A 22 28.69 16.22 -19.06
N SER A 23 28.65 15.79 -20.32
CA SER A 23 28.09 14.50 -20.76
C SER A 23 29.17 13.61 -21.38
N LYS A 24 28.81 12.38 -21.78
CA LYS A 24 29.74 11.46 -22.46
C LYS A 24 30.10 11.97 -23.87
N GLU A 25 29.23 12.78 -24.44
CA GLU A 25 29.36 13.37 -25.76
C GLU A 25 30.19 14.66 -25.69
N THR A 26 30.14 15.38 -24.57
CA THR A 26 30.81 16.69 -24.44
C THR A 26 32.15 16.66 -23.69
N ASP A 27 32.47 15.62 -22.91
CA ASP A 27 33.75 15.52 -22.18
C ASP A 27 34.34 14.09 -22.22
N SER A 28 35.59 14.01 -22.67
CA SER A 28 36.32 12.75 -22.86
C SER A 28 36.62 12.00 -21.55
N ARG A 29 36.74 12.70 -20.42
CA ARG A 29 36.95 12.09 -19.09
C ARG A 29 35.68 11.44 -18.57
N VAL A 30 34.53 12.08 -18.82
CA VAL A 30 33.20 11.50 -18.52
C VAL A 30 32.97 10.26 -19.38
N ALA A 31 33.32 10.32 -20.68
CA ALA A 31 33.26 9.17 -21.58
C ALA A 31 34.15 8.01 -21.12
N ALA A 32 35.41 8.30 -20.77
CA ALA A 32 36.35 7.29 -20.28
C ALA A 32 35.90 6.64 -18.97
N SER A 33 35.41 7.45 -18.03
CA SER A 33 34.83 6.96 -16.76
C SER A 33 33.60 6.07 -17.00
N ALA A 34 32.69 6.50 -17.89
CA ALA A 34 31.52 5.71 -18.25
C ALA A 34 31.90 4.37 -18.91
N LYS A 35 32.93 4.35 -19.78
CA LYS A 35 33.46 3.13 -20.39
C LYS A 35 34.04 2.18 -19.34
N LYS A 36 34.84 2.70 -18.38
CA LYS A 36 35.39 1.92 -17.26
C LYS A 36 34.28 1.33 -16.38
N ILE A 37 33.27 2.12 -16.01
CA ILE A 37 32.11 1.66 -15.23
C ILE A 37 31.34 0.58 -16.01
N SER A 38 31.10 0.78 -17.31
CA SER A 38 30.41 -0.22 -18.14
C SER A 38 31.20 -1.53 -18.23
N GLN A 39 32.53 -1.46 -18.38
CA GLN A 39 33.39 -2.64 -18.41
C GLN A 39 33.40 -3.34 -17.04
N ALA A 40 33.46 -2.59 -15.94
CA ALA A 40 33.36 -3.13 -14.58
C ALA A 40 32.00 -3.81 -14.34
N MET A 41 30.89 -3.17 -14.73
CA MET A 41 29.54 -3.73 -14.63
C MET A 41 29.37 -4.99 -15.49
N ARG A 42 29.99 -5.07 -16.68
CA ARG A 42 30.01 -6.30 -17.49
C ARG A 42 30.83 -7.43 -16.83
N LYS A 43 31.97 -7.10 -16.21
CA LYS A 43 32.78 -8.05 -15.44
C LYS A 43 32.03 -8.55 -14.19
N ILE A 44 31.35 -7.65 -13.47
CA ILE A 44 30.52 -7.99 -12.30
C ILE A 44 29.28 -8.81 -12.71
N LYS A 45 28.69 -8.55 -13.88
CA LYS A 45 27.56 -9.36 -14.39
C LYS A 45 27.92 -10.82 -14.68
N LEU A 46 29.19 -11.15 -14.88
CA LEU A 46 29.66 -12.53 -15.06
C LEU A 46 30.01 -13.21 -13.73
N SER A 47 30.15 -12.48 -12.63
CA SER A 47 30.50 -13.02 -11.31
C SER A 47 29.48 -12.73 -10.18
N GLY A 48 28.38 -12.03 -10.48
CA GLY A 48 27.50 -11.45 -9.47
C GLY A 48 26.00 -11.54 -9.80
N GLY A 49 25.55 -12.62 -10.45
CA GLY A 49 24.19 -13.06 -10.16
C GLY A 49 24.14 -13.37 -8.66
N GLY A 50 23.11 -12.89 -7.94
CA GLY A 50 22.88 -13.41 -6.58
C GLY A 50 23.01 -14.93 -6.64
N TRP A 51 23.65 -15.56 -5.65
CA TRP A 51 23.95 -17.01 -5.68
C TRP A 51 22.72 -17.89 -5.97
N ASN A 52 21.53 -17.32 -5.80
CA ASN A 52 20.21 -17.89 -6.03
C ASN A 52 19.52 -17.44 -7.33
N LYS A 53 20.17 -16.69 -8.22
CA LYS A 53 19.53 -16.15 -9.43
C LYS A 53 19.18 -17.31 -10.38
N GLY A 54 17.89 -17.50 -10.63
CA GLY A 54 17.38 -18.62 -11.43
C GLY A 54 17.17 -19.91 -10.63
N LEU A 55 17.43 -19.90 -9.32
CA LEU A 55 17.16 -21.02 -8.42
C LEU A 55 15.84 -20.77 -7.68
N THR A 56 15.00 -21.79 -7.65
CA THR A 56 13.72 -21.83 -6.95
C THR A 56 13.79 -22.84 -5.80
N LYS A 57 12.72 -22.97 -4.99
CA LYS A 57 12.66 -23.98 -3.93
C LYS A 57 12.60 -25.40 -4.52
N GLU A 58 12.09 -25.51 -5.74
CA GLU A 58 11.93 -26.74 -6.49
C GLU A 58 13.26 -27.15 -7.13
N THR A 59 14.08 -26.19 -7.56
CA THR A 59 15.30 -26.46 -8.34
C THR A 59 16.60 -26.47 -7.52
N ASP A 60 16.66 -25.89 -6.32
CA ASP A 60 17.86 -25.91 -5.47
C ASP A 60 17.53 -26.22 -3.99
N TYR A 61 18.16 -27.27 -3.47
CA TYR A 61 17.89 -27.77 -2.11
C TYR A 61 18.25 -26.75 -1.01
N ARG A 62 19.22 -25.85 -1.23
CA ARG A 62 19.62 -24.84 -0.23
C ARG A 62 18.59 -23.73 -0.15
N VAL A 63 18.05 -23.31 -1.29
CA VAL A 63 16.93 -22.34 -1.34
C VAL A 63 15.72 -22.90 -0.61
N ARG A 64 15.40 -24.19 -0.83
CA ARG A 64 14.35 -24.90 -0.10
C ARG A 64 14.61 -24.95 1.41
N LYS A 65 15.79 -25.44 1.82
CA LYS A 65 16.18 -25.58 3.23
C LYS A 65 16.17 -24.24 3.98
N ASN A 66 16.64 -23.17 3.35
CA ASN A 66 16.58 -21.82 3.91
C ASN A 66 15.14 -21.32 4.07
N GLY A 67 14.25 -21.69 3.15
CA GLY A 67 12.82 -21.40 3.27
C GLY A 67 12.17 -22.16 4.43
N GLU A 68 12.44 -23.46 4.52
CA GLU A 68 11.96 -24.34 5.59
C GLU A 68 12.46 -23.87 6.96
N SER A 69 13.72 -23.46 7.07
CA SER A 69 14.31 -22.94 8.32
C SER A 69 13.76 -21.58 8.75
N LEU A 70 12.91 -20.93 7.95
CA LEU A 70 12.23 -19.69 8.32
C LEU A 70 10.77 -19.94 8.71
N LEU A 71 10.20 -21.10 8.36
CA LEU A 71 8.84 -21.45 8.73
C LEU A 71 8.76 -21.71 10.24
N GLY A 72 7.74 -21.13 10.88
CA GLY A 72 7.46 -21.37 12.30
C GLY A 72 8.36 -20.64 13.30
N HIS A 73 9.39 -19.91 12.87
CA HIS A 73 10.20 -19.10 13.78
C HIS A 73 9.43 -17.84 14.20
N PRO A 74 9.04 -17.71 15.48
CA PRO A 74 8.37 -16.51 15.93
C PRO A 74 9.33 -15.32 15.84
N VAL A 75 8.83 -14.20 15.34
CA VAL A 75 9.58 -12.93 15.37
C VAL A 75 9.84 -12.58 16.85
N SER A 76 11.10 -12.34 17.21
CA SER A 76 11.44 -11.98 18.59
C SER A 76 10.75 -10.68 19.02
N GLU A 77 10.40 -10.56 20.31
CA GLU A 77 9.72 -9.37 20.84
C GLU A 77 10.50 -8.08 20.54
N LYS A 78 11.83 -8.10 20.70
CA LYS A 78 12.71 -6.98 20.33
C LYS A 78 12.58 -6.57 18.85
N THR A 79 12.34 -7.52 17.95
CA THR A 79 12.15 -7.24 16.52
C THR A 79 10.75 -6.70 16.26
N LYS A 80 9.71 -7.26 16.90
CA LYS A 80 8.34 -6.73 16.86
C LYS A 80 8.31 -5.28 17.35
N ASP A 81 8.98 -4.97 18.45
CA ASP A 81 9.10 -3.61 19.01
C ASP A 81 9.78 -2.65 18.04
N LYS A 82 10.87 -3.07 17.39
CA LYS A 82 11.55 -2.26 16.38
C LYS A 82 10.65 -2.00 15.16
N ILE A 83 9.92 -3.01 14.69
CA ILE A 83 8.96 -2.87 13.58
C ILE A 83 7.84 -1.91 13.99
N SER A 84 7.26 -2.09 15.18
CA SER A 84 6.21 -1.25 15.75
C SER A 84 6.67 0.21 15.91
N LYS A 85 7.85 0.44 16.50
CA LYS A 85 8.46 1.76 16.63
C LYS A 85 8.68 2.42 15.28
N ARG A 86 9.31 1.73 14.32
CA ARG A 86 9.49 2.26 12.96
C ARG A 86 8.17 2.61 12.29
N ARG A 87 7.12 1.82 12.51
CA ARG A 87 5.78 2.10 11.97
C ARG A 87 5.19 3.35 12.60
N ARG A 88 5.26 3.53 13.92
CA ARG A 88 4.82 4.76 14.61
C ARG A 88 5.61 5.98 14.15
N ASP A 89 6.94 5.89 14.15
CA ASP A 89 7.83 6.97 13.70
C ASP A 89 7.63 7.32 12.22
N HIS A 90 7.10 6.40 11.43
CA HIS A 90 6.74 6.65 10.04
C HIS A 90 5.43 7.42 9.96
N LEU A 91 4.40 6.99 10.70
CA LEU A 91 3.08 7.62 10.76
C LEU A 91 3.11 9.08 11.26
N THR A 92 4.14 9.45 12.02
CA THR A 92 4.31 10.84 12.49
C THR A 92 5.02 11.76 11.50
N LYS A 93 5.56 11.23 10.39
CA LYS A 93 6.22 12.06 9.36
C LYS A 93 5.20 12.60 8.38
N ASP A 94 5.47 13.79 7.84
CA ASP A 94 4.57 14.51 6.93
C ASP A 94 3.89 13.58 5.91
N PRO A 95 2.56 13.37 6.03
CA PRO A 95 1.82 12.43 5.19
C PRO A 95 1.76 12.90 3.74
N ASN A 96 1.88 14.21 3.47
CA ASN A 96 1.71 14.78 2.13
C ASN A 96 2.84 14.41 1.17
N GLY A 97 4.01 14.00 1.68
CA GLY A 97 5.15 13.56 0.88
C GLY A 97 5.28 12.05 0.71
N CYS A 98 4.49 11.23 1.42
CA CYS A 98 4.66 9.78 1.44
C CYS A 98 3.56 9.02 0.69
N ARG A 99 3.88 8.43 -0.46
CA ARG A 99 2.98 7.54 -1.22
C ARG A 99 2.93 6.10 -0.68
N CYS A 100 3.23 5.93 0.59
CA CYS A 100 3.26 4.63 1.24
C CYS A 100 1.85 4.22 1.67
N GLY A 101 1.55 2.93 1.57
CA GLY A 101 0.21 2.38 1.91
C GLY A 101 -0.37 2.88 3.25
N PRO A 102 0.40 2.99 4.35
CA PRO A 102 -0.12 3.50 5.62
C PRO A 102 -0.63 4.95 5.57
N HIS A 103 0.12 5.89 5.00
CA HIS A 103 -0.33 7.29 4.90
C HIS A 103 -1.43 7.47 3.85
N LEU A 104 -1.43 6.67 2.79
CA LEU A 104 -2.51 6.70 1.80
C LEU A 104 -3.86 6.24 2.38
N ARG A 105 -3.85 5.40 3.42
CA ARG A 105 -5.06 4.99 4.16
C ARG A 105 -5.53 6.10 5.09
N GLU A 106 -4.64 6.73 5.85
CA GLU A 106 -5.02 7.80 6.80
C GLU A 106 -5.46 9.10 6.11
N THR A 107 -4.94 9.39 4.92
CA THR A 107 -5.34 10.56 4.11
C THR A 107 -6.61 10.33 3.28
N GLY A 108 -7.18 9.12 3.29
CA GLY A 108 -8.31 8.75 2.42
C GLY A 108 -7.95 8.65 0.94
N GLN A 109 -6.66 8.70 0.57
CA GLN A 109 -6.20 8.63 -0.83
C GLN A 109 -6.29 7.24 -1.47
N ARG A 110 -6.73 6.22 -0.72
CA ARG A 110 -6.92 4.85 -1.21
C ARG A 110 -8.37 4.37 -1.10
N GLN A 111 -9.32 5.29 -1.21
CA GLN A 111 -10.71 4.88 -1.35
C GLN A 111 -10.89 4.15 -2.69
N THR A 112 -11.55 3.00 -2.64
CA THR A 112 -12.01 2.34 -3.87
C THR A 112 -13.08 3.21 -4.55
N GLN A 113 -13.34 2.98 -5.84
CA GLN A 113 -14.40 3.72 -6.53
C GLN A 113 -15.76 3.55 -5.84
N ILE A 114 -16.08 2.34 -5.39
CA ILE A 114 -17.34 2.03 -4.72
C ILE A 114 -17.45 2.68 -3.33
N GLU A 115 -16.37 2.71 -2.55
CA GLU A 115 -16.34 3.44 -1.27
C GLU A 115 -16.56 4.94 -1.46
N ARG A 116 -15.99 5.50 -2.55
CA ARG A 116 -16.19 6.90 -2.92
C ARG A 116 -17.67 7.18 -3.24
N ILE A 117 -18.29 6.35 -4.07
CA ILE A 117 -19.71 6.47 -4.41
C ILE A 117 -20.58 6.36 -3.16
N LEU A 118 -20.37 5.33 -2.34
CA LEU A 118 -21.06 5.15 -1.05
C LEU A 118 -20.97 6.41 -0.20
N ARG A 119 -19.76 6.96 -0.06
CA ARG A 119 -19.55 8.16 0.76
C ARG A 119 -20.22 9.39 0.16
N GLU A 120 -20.13 9.61 -1.15
CA GLU A 120 -20.73 10.76 -1.83
C GLU A 120 -22.26 10.73 -1.68
N VAL A 121 -22.89 9.58 -1.88
CA VAL A 121 -24.34 9.37 -1.69
C VAL A 121 -24.75 9.58 -0.23
N LEU A 122 -23.99 9.01 0.72
CA LEU A 122 -24.34 9.17 2.13
C LEU A 122 -24.15 10.62 2.61
N LEU A 123 -23.11 11.32 2.14
CA LEU A 123 -22.85 12.71 2.54
C LEU A 123 -23.83 13.71 1.92
N SER A 124 -24.50 13.38 0.80
CA SER A 124 -25.53 14.27 0.23
C SER A 124 -26.76 14.36 1.13
N GLU A 125 -27.10 13.26 1.82
CA GLU A 125 -28.25 13.17 2.72
C GLU A 125 -27.88 13.32 4.20
N PHE A 126 -26.68 12.87 4.60
CA PHE A 126 -26.21 12.79 5.98
C PHE A 126 -24.79 13.37 6.14
N PRO A 127 -24.66 14.69 6.36
CA PRO A 127 -23.37 15.36 6.49
C PRO A 127 -22.48 14.87 7.64
N GLU A 128 -23.07 14.24 8.67
CA GLU A 128 -22.40 13.72 9.85
C GLU A 128 -21.73 12.34 9.67
N VAL A 129 -21.80 11.76 8.47
CA VAL A 129 -21.20 10.45 8.18
C VAL A 129 -19.70 10.46 8.42
N VAL A 130 -19.22 9.46 9.16
CA VAL A 130 -17.81 9.25 9.47
C VAL A 130 -17.26 8.13 8.61
N SER A 131 -16.27 8.42 7.76
CA SER A 131 -15.58 7.40 6.96
C SER A 131 -14.63 6.54 7.81
N GLU A 132 -14.51 5.26 7.45
CA GLU A 132 -13.50 4.34 8.00
C GLU A 132 -13.51 4.23 9.53
N LYS A 133 -14.69 4.26 10.16
CA LYS A 133 -14.82 4.21 11.62
C LYS A 133 -14.39 2.84 12.16
N ARG A 134 -13.54 2.84 13.19
CA ARG A 134 -13.06 1.62 13.85
C ARG A 134 -13.95 1.19 15.02
N PHE A 135 -14.30 -0.09 15.07
CA PHE A 135 -15.01 -0.76 16.16
C PHE A 135 -14.26 -2.04 16.56
N GLY A 136 -13.52 -1.97 17.66
CA GLY A 136 -12.63 -3.05 18.09
C GLY A 136 -11.56 -3.38 17.03
N PHE A 137 -11.61 -4.60 16.51
CA PHE A 137 -10.68 -5.07 15.47
C PHE A 137 -11.15 -4.75 14.05
N TYR A 138 -12.41 -4.37 13.86
CA TYR A 138 -12.99 -4.10 12.54
C TYR A 138 -13.05 -2.60 12.24
N ARG A 139 -13.11 -2.29 10.94
CA ARG A 139 -13.23 -0.94 10.40
C ARG A 139 -14.34 -0.97 9.35
N VAL A 140 -15.35 -0.13 9.53
CA VAL A 140 -16.48 -0.01 8.60
C VAL A 140 -16.25 1.13 7.61
N ASP A 141 -16.75 1.02 6.39
CA ASP A 141 -16.46 1.99 5.32
C ASP A 141 -17.09 3.35 5.59
N ALA A 142 -18.35 3.35 6.05
CA ALA A 142 -19.04 4.53 6.53
C ALA A 142 -19.85 4.24 7.80
N TYR A 143 -19.95 5.23 8.68
CA TYR A 143 -20.67 5.14 9.94
C TYR A 143 -21.50 6.39 10.16
N LEU A 144 -22.80 6.19 10.37
CA LEU A 144 -23.73 7.22 10.76
C LEU A 144 -23.86 7.24 12.29
N PRO A 145 -23.44 8.31 12.97
CA PRO A 145 -23.45 8.40 14.43
C PRO A 145 -24.89 8.39 15.00
N PRO A 146 -25.04 8.39 16.34
CA PRO A 146 -26.35 8.57 16.97
C PRO A 146 -27.07 9.81 16.42
N PRO A 147 -28.40 9.76 16.25
CA PRO A 147 -29.32 8.75 16.80
C PRO A 147 -29.43 7.45 16.00
N TYR A 148 -28.89 7.37 14.79
CA TYR A 148 -29.05 6.22 13.90
C TYR A 148 -28.19 5.02 14.32
N HIS A 149 -26.93 5.29 14.70
CA HIS A 149 -25.95 4.28 15.09
C HIS A 149 -25.88 3.11 14.08
N LEU A 150 -25.54 3.43 12.84
CA LEU A 150 -25.65 2.53 11.69
C LEU A 150 -24.33 2.51 10.90
N ALA A 151 -23.86 1.32 10.54
CA ALA A 151 -22.68 1.17 9.69
C ALA A 151 -23.07 0.74 8.28
N PHE A 152 -22.23 1.13 7.30
CA PHE A 152 -22.35 0.78 5.90
C PHE A 152 -21.03 0.17 5.39
N GLU A 153 -21.15 -0.85 4.54
CA GLU A 153 -20.04 -1.50 3.83
C GLU A 153 -20.30 -1.46 2.32
N ALA A 154 -19.25 -1.16 1.54
CA ALA A 154 -19.26 -1.24 0.09
C ALA A 154 -18.69 -2.60 -0.35
N ASP A 155 -19.58 -3.53 -0.68
CA ASP A 155 -19.22 -4.92 -0.97
C ASP A 155 -18.85 -5.08 -2.46
N GLY A 156 -17.55 -5.00 -2.75
CA GLY A 156 -17.02 -5.23 -4.10
C GLY A 156 -17.10 -6.70 -4.52
N SER A 157 -17.79 -7.00 -5.62
CA SER A 157 -18.18 -8.37 -6.02
C SER A 157 -17.01 -9.36 -6.09
N TYR A 158 -15.88 -8.94 -6.65
CA TYR A 158 -14.69 -9.79 -6.77
C TYR A 158 -14.06 -10.15 -5.41
N TRP A 159 -13.78 -9.13 -4.57
CA TRP A 159 -13.14 -9.34 -3.28
C TRP A 159 -14.07 -10.06 -2.29
N HIS A 160 -15.37 -9.80 -2.38
CA HIS A 160 -16.37 -10.49 -1.58
C HIS A 160 -16.41 -11.98 -1.88
N ALA A 161 -16.53 -12.34 -3.16
CA ALA A 161 -16.53 -13.74 -3.58
C ALA A 161 -15.22 -14.45 -3.19
N LEU A 162 -14.07 -13.80 -3.38
CA LEU A 162 -12.77 -14.38 -3.05
C LEU A 162 -12.63 -14.68 -1.54
N HIS A 163 -12.93 -13.71 -0.67
CA HIS A 163 -12.83 -13.94 0.77
C HIS A 163 -13.86 -14.94 1.29
N GLU A 164 -15.07 -14.95 0.71
CA GLU A 164 -16.09 -15.93 1.10
C GLU A 164 -15.67 -17.34 0.69
N GLN A 165 -14.99 -17.50 -0.45
CA GLN A 165 -14.39 -18.77 -0.87
C GLN A 165 -13.23 -19.19 0.06
N GLU A 166 -12.34 -18.26 0.43
CA GLU A 166 -11.20 -18.54 1.32
C GLU A 166 -11.61 -18.79 2.78
N ASN A 167 -12.66 -18.11 3.24
CA ASN A 167 -13.11 -18.13 4.62
C ASN A 167 -14.65 -17.98 4.72
N PRO A 168 -15.41 -19.05 4.42
CA PRO A 168 -16.88 -19.00 4.39
C PRO A 168 -17.48 -18.43 5.68
N GLY A 169 -18.47 -17.56 5.55
CA GLY A 169 -19.17 -16.87 6.62
C GLY A 169 -18.35 -15.78 7.32
N CYS A 170 -17.25 -15.30 6.72
CA CYS A 170 -16.40 -14.29 7.37
C CYS A 170 -17.15 -12.96 7.61
N TYR A 171 -18.00 -12.56 6.67
CA TYR A 171 -18.82 -11.36 6.78
C TYR A 171 -19.89 -11.50 7.87
N GLN A 172 -20.59 -12.63 7.90
CA GLN A 172 -21.60 -12.88 8.93
C GLN A 172 -20.99 -12.93 10.34
N ARG A 173 -19.81 -13.54 10.50
CA ARG A 173 -19.08 -13.51 11.79
C ARG A 173 -18.70 -12.10 12.21
N ARG A 174 -18.26 -11.28 11.25
CA ARG A 174 -17.92 -9.87 11.48
C ARG A 174 -19.16 -9.08 11.92
N ASP A 175 -20.27 -9.20 11.19
CA ASP A 175 -21.49 -8.44 11.47
C ASP A 175 -22.10 -8.87 12.82
N ASN A 176 -22.10 -10.17 13.11
CA ASN A 176 -22.50 -10.70 14.42
C ASN A 176 -21.63 -10.16 15.55
N TYR A 177 -20.33 -10.01 15.34
CA TYR A 177 -19.44 -9.39 16.33
C TYR A 177 -19.78 -7.91 16.54
N LEU A 178 -19.97 -7.15 15.47
CA LEU A 178 -20.32 -5.72 15.55
C LEU A 178 -21.64 -5.52 16.27
N MET A 179 -22.66 -6.32 15.94
CA MET A 179 -23.94 -6.31 16.62
C MET A 179 -23.79 -6.69 18.10
N LYS A 180 -23.15 -7.81 18.41
CA LYS A 180 -23.03 -8.32 19.78
C LYS A 180 -22.27 -7.39 20.71
N HIS A 181 -21.21 -6.74 20.24
CA HIS A 181 -20.31 -5.95 21.10
C HIS A 181 -20.58 -4.45 21.08
N PHE A 182 -21.22 -3.94 20.04
CA PHE A 182 -21.45 -2.51 19.87
C PHE A 182 -22.92 -2.15 19.63
N ALA A 183 -23.82 -3.13 19.53
CA ALA A 183 -25.20 -2.92 19.08
C ALA A 183 -25.27 -2.21 17.72
N LEU A 184 -24.28 -2.47 16.85
CA LEU A 184 -24.10 -1.79 15.59
C LEU A 184 -24.67 -2.63 14.42
N PRO A 185 -25.86 -2.30 13.90
CA PRO A 185 -26.33 -2.84 12.63
C PRO A 185 -25.43 -2.42 11.47
N VAL A 186 -25.26 -3.33 10.50
CA VAL A 186 -24.43 -3.12 9.30
C VAL A 186 -25.31 -3.31 8.06
N ILE A 187 -25.33 -2.33 7.18
CA ILE A 187 -25.93 -2.42 5.85
C ILE A 187 -24.81 -2.64 4.83
N ARG A 188 -24.95 -3.70 4.04
CA ARG A 188 -24.01 -4.03 2.96
C ARG A 188 -24.64 -3.62 1.64
N LEU A 189 -23.96 -2.79 0.87
CA LEU A 189 -24.38 -2.40 -0.47
C LEU A 189 -23.41 -3.01 -1.47
N THR A 190 -23.96 -3.80 -2.39
CA THR A 190 -23.19 -4.40 -3.48
C THR A 190 -22.65 -3.34 -4.42
N GLU A 191 -21.58 -3.67 -5.14
CA GLU A 191 -21.03 -2.81 -6.19
C GLU A 191 -22.09 -2.39 -7.24
N ASP A 192 -22.98 -3.30 -7.62
CA ASP A 192 -24.03 -3.01 -8.60
C ASP A 192 -25.07 -2.02 -8.06
N GLU A 193 -25.51 -2.17 -6.80
CA GLU A 193 -26.41 -1.22 -6.14
C GLU A 193 -25.79 0.18 -6.09
N LEU A 194 -24.51 0.29 -5.72
CA LEU A 194 -23.81 1.57 -5.66
C LEU A 194 -23.70 2.23 -7.04
N ARG A 195 -23.39 1.45 -8.08
CA ARG A 195 -23.33 1.96 -9.47
C ARG A 195 -24.70 2.42 -9.97
N MET A 196 -25.79 1.76 -9.57
CA MET A 196 -27.14 2.21 -9.92
C MET A 196 -27.45 3.59 -9.34
N VAL A 197 -27.04 3.85 -8.08
CA VAL A 197 -27.24 5.15 -7.44
C VAL A 197 -26.42 6.26 -8.09
N GLU A 198 -25.17 5.97 -8.51
CA GLU A 198 -24.30 6.92 -9.23
C GLU A 198 -24.97 7.41 -10.52
N ASN A 199 -25.61 6.50 -11.27
CA ASN A 199 -26.28 6.83 -12.54
C ASN A 199 -27.56 7.66 -12.39
N VAL A 200 -28.19 7.65 -11.21
CA VAL A 200 -29.41 8.45 -10.95
C VAL A 200 -29.04 9.88 -10.52
N SER A 201 -27.83 10.06 -9.98
CA SER A 201 -27.38 11.32 -9.37
C SER A 201 -26.58 12.22 -10.31
N GLY A 202 -26.21 11.73 -11.51
CA GLY A 202 -25.41 12.45 -12.51
C GLY A 202 -26.22 12.88 -13.72
#